data_AF-A0A9P0LET5-F1
#
_entry.id   AF-A0A9P0LET5-F1
#
_cell.length_a   1.000
_cell.length_b   1.000
_cell.length_c   1.000
_cell.angle_alpha   90.00
_cell.angle_beta   90.00
_cell.angle_gamma   90.00
#
_symmetry.space_group_name_H-M   'P 1'
#
loop_
_entity.id
_entity.type
_entity.pdbx_description
1 polymer ?
#
loop_
_entity_poly.entity_id
_entity_poly.type
_entity_poly.pdbx_seq_one_letter_code
_entity_poly.pdbx_strand_id
1 'polypeptide(L)'
;MSLQGDENTHSVGCSEYIIISTEGNSAIQSQWQSQNAEVSYKWTRQNTLLFLDLYNKYKLLLMAGKIKLKKLYESIANEINQRTNENVAPSNCENRWKVLERNYKKFCDNNKKQAGVEAFLSVWT
;
A
#
# COMPACT_ATOMS: atom_id res chain seq x y z
N MET A 1 -37.69 34.42 -7.79
CA MET A 1 -37.55 33.34 -6.80
C MET A 1 -36.56 32.34 -7.38
N SER A 2 -35.44 32.20 -6.71
CA SER A 2 -34.27 31.46 -7.19
C SER A 2 -34.55 29.96 -7.34
N LEU A 3 -34.03 29.41 -8.44
CA LEU A 3 -33.82 27.98 -8.64
C LEU A 3 -32.63 27.56 -7.77
N GLN A 4 -32.83 26.59 -6.88
CA GLN A 4 -31.74 25.77 -6.37
C GLN A 4 -31.94 24.36 -6.91
N GLY A 5 -31.01 23.95 -7.77
CA GLY A 5 -30.92 22.60 -8.30
C GLY A 5 -30.27 21.66 -7.30
N ASP A 6 -30.78 20.43 -7.26
CA ASP A 6 -30.18 19.31 -6.58
C ASP A 6 -28.93 18.86 -7.33
N GLU A 7 -27.76 18.97 -6.70
CA GLU A 7 -26.50 18.44 -7.23
C GLU A 7 -25.94 17.30 -6.36
N ASN A 8 -26.14 16.10 -6.90
CA ASN A 8 -25.16 15.03 -7.06
C ASN A 8 -24.41 14.48 -5.83
N THR A 9 -24.83 13.26 -5.46
CA THR A 9 -23.98 12.19 -4.94
C THR A 9 -22.67 12.04 -5.72
N HIS A 10 -21.52 12.10 -5.04
CA HIS A 10 -20.26 11.56 -5.57
C HIS A 10 -19.42 10.87 -4.49
N SER A 11 -19.41 9.54 -4.61
CA SER A 11 -18.31 8.60 -4.36
C SER A 11 -17.40 8.77 -3.14
N VAL A 12 -17.56 7.81 -2.22
CA VAL A 12 -16.54 7.22 -1.34
C VAL A 12 -15.13 7.20 -1.96
N GLY A 13 -14.15 7.67 -1.19
CA GLY A 13 -12.73 7.49 -1.45
C GLY A 13 -11.99 7.29 -0.13
N CYS A 14 -11.75 6.04 0.25
CA CYS A 14 -10.95 5.63 1.40
C CYS A 14 -9.61 6.38 1.47
N SER A 15 -9.54 7.41 2.29
CA SER A 15 -8.28 8.02 2.73
C SER A 15 -8.20 7.91 4.25
N GLU A 16 -7.99 6.70 4.75
CA GLU A 16 -7.51 6.49 6.11
C GLU A 16 -6.15 5.80 6.04
N TYR A 17 -5.12 6.58 6.38
CA TYR A 17 -3.79 6.06 6.66
C TYR A 17 -3.86 5.26 7.96
N ILE A 18 -3.72 3.93 7.87
CA ILE A 18 -3.46 3.12 9.07
C ILE A 18 -1.98 3.24 9.40
N ILE A 19 -1.64 4.16 10.30
CA ILE A 19 -0.37 4.13 11.04
C ILE A 19 -0.47 2.96 12.01
N ILE A 20 0.34 1.92 11.81
CA ILE A 20 0.49 0.85 12.80
C ILE A 20 1.48 1.37 13.84
N SER A 21 0.96 1.93 14.93
CA SER A 21 1.76 2.22 16.12
C SER A 21 1.87 0.92 16.93
N THR A 22 3.07 0.39 17.11
CA THR A 22 3.33 -0.69 18.08
C THR A 22 3.54 -0.04 19.44
N GLU A 23 2.62 -0.28 20.37
CA GLU A 23 2.71 0.21 21.75
C GLU A 23 3.83 -0.49 22.52
N GLY A 24 4.67 0.30 23.19
CA GLY A 24 5.73 -0.17 24.07
C GLY A 24 6.50 0.98 24.71
N ASN A 25 6.12 1.31 25.94
CA ASN A 25 6.74 2.22 26.92
C ASN A 25 6.43 3.73 26.83
N SER A 26 5.41 4.09 27.60
CA SER A 26 5.10 5.42 28.12
C SER A 26 6.12 5.84 29.17
N ALA A 27 7.17 6.58 28.80
CA ALA A 27 7.87 7.56 29.65
C ALA A 27 9.11 8.07 28.91
N ILE A 28 9.03 9.32 28.46
CA ILE A 28 10.07 10.35 28.27
C ILE A 28 9.51 11.24 27.14
N GLN A 29 8.63 12.15 27.55
CA GLN A 29 8.24 13.29 26.75
C GLN A 29 9.05 14.48 27.27
N SER A 30 9.49 15.34 26.35
CA SER A 30 10.11 16.66 26.53
C SER A 30 11.64 16.78 26.58
N GLN A 31 12.33 16.42 25.49
CA GLN A 31 13.46 17.23 24.97
C GLN A 31 13.88 16.75 23.56
N TRP A 32 14.03 17.70 22.61
CA TRP A 32 14.48 17.53 21.22
C TRP A 32 13.48 16.96 20.20
N GLN A 33 12.42 17.72 19.88
CA GLN A 33 11.58 17.48 18.70
C GLN A 33 11.92 18.47 17.57
N SER A 34 13.10 18.33 16.96
CA SER A 34 13.42 18.99 15.68
C SER A 34 14.67 18.32 15.11
N GLN A 35 14.54 17.75 13.90
CA GLN A 35 15.54 17.04 13.08
C GLN A 35 15.40 15.50 13.08
N ASN A 36 14.44 15.04 12.26
CA ASN A 36 14.27 13.72 11.64
C ASN A 36 12.79 13.34 11.61
N ALA A 37 11.96 14.22 11.05
CA ALA A 37 10.71 13.76 10.47
C ALA A 37 11.09 12.93 9.24
N GLU A 38 11.28 11.62 9.43
CA GLU A 38 11.34 10.64 8.34
C GLU A 38 10.13 10.89 7.44
N VAL A 39 10.36 11.55 6.30
CA VAL A 39 9.29 11.89 5.37
C VAL A 39 8.79 10.58 4.77
N SER A 40 7.73 10.03 5.36
CA SER A 40 7.07 8.84 4.85
C SER A 40 6.67 9.06 3.38
N TYR A 41 7.17 8.21 2.49
CA TYR A 41 6.89 8.30 1.05
C TYR A 41 5.38 8.24 0.76
N LYS A 42 4.89 9.18 -0.06
CA LYS A 42 3.47 9.31 -0.40
C LYS A 42 3.14 8.55 -1.68
N TRP A 43 2.33 7.50 -1.55
CA TRP A 43 1.90 6.68 -2.69
C TRP A 43 0.79 7.36 -3.48
N THR A 44 1.07 7.74 -4.72
CA THR A 44 0.05 8.14 -5.69
C THR A 44 -0.64 6.92 -6.30
N ARG A 45 -1.80 7.12 -6.94
CA ARG A 45 -2.48 6.06 -7.70
C ARG A 45 -1.58 5.51 -8.81
N GLN A 46 -0.91 6.39 -9.55
CA GLN A 46 0.00 6.01 -10.64
C GLN A 46 1.17 5.16 -10.12
N ASN A 47 1.82 5.57 -9.03
CA ASN A 47 2.94 4.83 -8.45
C ASN A 47 2.49 3.48 -7.87
N THR A 48 1.26 3.41 -7.36
CA THR A 48 0.67 2.14 -6.89
C THR A 48 0.41 1.18 -8.04
N LEU A 49 -0.11 1.66 -9.17
CA LEU A 49 -0.32 0.83 -10.36
C LEU A 49 1.01 0.34 -10.93
N LEU A 50 2.00 1.23 -11.03
CA LEU A 50 3.35 0.86 -11.43
C LEU A 50 3.94 -0.20 -10.49
N PHE A 51 3.82 -0.01 -9.17
CA PHE A 51 4.26 -0.99 -8.19
C PHE A 51 3.64 -2.38 -8.41
N LEU A 52 2.33 -2.45 -8.66
CA LEU A 52 1.62 -3.71 -8.89
C LEU A 52 2.07 -4.42 -10.17
N ASP A 53 2.31 -3.66 -11.25
CA ASP A 53 2.83 -4.17 -12.51
C ASP A 53 4.23 -4.79 -12.32
N LEU A 54 5.12 -4.05 -11.68
CA LEU A 54 6.47 -4.53 -11.35
C LEU A 54 6.44 -5.74 -10.42
N TYR A 55 5.56 -5.73 -9.42
CA TYR A 55 5.40 -6.87 -8.52
C TYR A 55 5.03 -8.14 -9.29
N ASN A 56 4.08 -8.08 -10.22
CA ASN A 56 3.68 -9.23 -11.04
C ASN A 56 4.84 -9.75 -11.91
N LYS A 57 5.64 -8.86 -12.48
CA LYS A 57 6.86 -9.20 -13.24
C LYS A 57 7.89 -9.96 -12.39
N TYR A 58 8.23 -9.45 -11.20
CA TYR A 58 9.25 -10.06 -10.34
C TYR A 58 8.74 -11.27 -9.55
N LYS A 59 7.44 -11.36 -9.31
CA LYS A 59 6.79 -12.47 -8.60
C LYS A 59 7.01 -13.81 -9.28
N LEU A 60 7.04 -13.86 -10.62
CA LEU A 60 7.38 -15.08 -11.35
C LEU A 60 8.81 -15.56 -11.05
N LEU A 61 9.76 -14.63 -10.89
CA LEU A 61 11.14 -14.95 -10.52
C LEU A 61 11.27 -15.39 -9.06
N LEU A 62 10.44 -14.82 -8.18
CA LEU A 62 10.33 -15.24 -6.78
C LEU A 62 9.79 -16.67 -6.68
N MET A 63 8.71 -16.99 -7.40
CA MET A 63 8.10 -18.32 -7.44
C MET A 63 9.05 -19.37 -8.04
N ALA A 64 9.86 -18.99 -9.03
CA ALA A 64 10.90 -19.84 -9.59
C ALA A 64 12.14 -19.99 -8.68
N GLY A 65 12.14 -19.38 -7.48
CA GLY A 65 13.26 -19.43 -6.53
C GLY A 65 14.51 -18.68 -6.97
N LYS A 66 14.44 -17.88 -8.05
CA LYS A 66 15.59 -17.17 -8.63
C LYS A 66 15.99 -15.94 -7.82
N ILE A 67 15.04 -15.35 -7.10
CA ILE A 67 15.27 -14.19 -6.24
C ILE A 67 14.60 -14.39 -4.88
N LYS A 68 15.14 -13.75 -3.84
CA LYS A 68 14.51 -13.69 -2.52
C LYS A 68 13.55 -12.50 -2.44
N LEU A 69 12.59 -12.56 -1.52
CA LEU A 69 11.59 -11.50 -1.33
C LEU A 69 12.22 -10.11 -1.08
N LYS A 70 13.30 -10.03 -0.30
CA LYS A 70 14.05 -8.78 -0.09
C LYS A 70 14.58 -8.19 -1.40
N LYS A 71 15.12 -9.04 -2.28
CA LYS A 71 15.64 -8.64 -3.59
C LYS A 71 14.53 -8.15 -4.52
N LEU A 72 13.34 -8.74 -4.43
CA LEU A 72 12.17 -8.27 -5.18
C LEU A 72 11.83 -6.81 -4.83
N TYR A 73 11.77 -6.45 -3.55
CA TYR A 73 11.47 -5.05 -3.17
C TYR A 73 12.60 -4.08 -3.52
N GLU A 74 13.86 -4.51 -3.44
CA GLU A 74 15.00 -3.73 -3.93
C GLU A 74 14.88 -3.46 -5.44
N SER A 75 14.56 -4.47 -6.25
CA SER A 75 14.37 -4.32 -7.69
C SER A 75 13.21 -3.39 -8.04
N ILE A 76 12.07 -3.52 -7.35
CA ILE A 76 10.90 -2.66 -7.58
C ILE A 76 11.22 -1.21 -7.20
N ALA A 77 11.83 -0.96 -6.05
CA ALA A 77 12.19 0.39 -5.62
C ALA A 77 13.11 1.07 -6.63
N ASN A 78 14.14 0.36 -7.10
CA ASN A 78 15.05 0.88 -8.13
C ASN A 78 14.32 1.23 -9.43
N GLU A 79 13.42 0.35 -9.91
CA GLU A 79 12.71 0.57 -11.17
C GLU A 79 11.64 1.67 -11.06
N ILE A 80 11.03 1.87 -9.89
CA ILE A 80 10.16 3.03 -9.64
C ILE A 80 10.99 4.32 -9.69
N ASN A 81 12.08 4.39 -8.94
CA ASN A 81 12.93 5.59 -8.86
C ASN A 81 13.47 6.00 -10.24
N GLN A 82 13.87 5.02 -11.06
CA GLN A 82 14.31 5.24 -12.43
C GLN A 82 13.22 5.82 -13.35
N ARG A 83 11.95 5.47 -13.12
CA ARG A 83 10.82 5.88 -13.97
C ARG A 83 10.14 7.17 -13.50
N THR A 84 10.12 7.43 -12.19
CA THR A 84 9.35 8.54 -11.61
C THR A 84 10.23 9.66 -11.05
N ASN A 85 11.56 9.49 -11.04
CA ASN A 85 12.52 10.41 -10.42
C ASN A 85 12.21 10.67 -8.92
N GLU A 86 11.64 9.67 -8.26
CA GLU A 86 11.36 9.68 -6.83
C GLU A 86 12.44 8.91 -6.05
N ASN A 87 12.42 9.01 -4.72
CA ASN A 87 13.33 8.29 -3.84
C ASN A 87 12.57 7.32 -2.93
N VAL A 88 12.13 6.21 -3.52
CA VAL A 88 11.45 5.10 -2.83
C VAL A 88 12.49 4.15 -2.26
N ALA A 89 12.41 3.92 -0.95
CA ALA A 89 13.18 2.86 -0.28
C ALA A 89 12.50 1.48 -0.42
N PRO A 90 13.26 0.37 -0.43
CA PRO A 90 12.68 -0.98 -0.45
C PRO A 90 11.72 -1.27 0.71
N SER A 91 11.93 -0.67 1.88
CA SER A 91 11.02 -0.75 3.03
C SER A 91 9.65 -0.12 2.74
N ASN A 92 9.61 0.96 1.98
CA ASN A 92 8.35 1.60 1.56
C ASN A 92 7.55 0.68 0.62
N CYS A 93 8.24 -0.05 -0.25
CA CYS A 93 7.65 -1.08 -1.13
C CYS A 93 7.04 -2.23 -0.32
N GLU A 94 7.77 -2.76 0.66
CA GLU A 94 7.25 -3.82 1.55
C GLU A 94 6.01 -3.34 2.34
N ASN A 95 6.09 -2.16 2.94
CA ASN A 95 4.97 -1.57 3.68
C ASN A 95 3.76 -1.35 2.77
N ARG A 96 3.97 -0.88 1.55
CA ARG A 96 2.89 -0.70 0.57
C ARG A 96 2.21 -2.02 0.25
N TRP A 97 2.97 -3.09 0.04
CA TRP A 97 2.40 -4.42 -0.20
C TRP A 97 1.50 -4.87 0.97
N LYS A 98 1.98 -4.76 2.21
CA LYS A 98 1.20 -5.11 3.42
C LYS A 98 -0.10 -4.29 3.53
N VAL A 99 -0.07 -3.02 3.17
CA VAL A 99 -1.26 -2.16 3.15
C VAL A 99 -2.25 -2.63 2.09
N LEU A 100 -1.79 -2.87 0.86
CA LEU A 100 -2.63 -3.35 -0.24
C LEU A 100 -3.27 -4.69 0.09
N GLU A 101 -2.50 -5.61 0.65
CA GLU A 101 -2.99 -6.94 1.05
C GLU A 101 -4.09 -6.85 2.12
N ARG A 102 -3.87 -6.06 3.18
CA ARG A 102 -4.88 -5.85 4.24
C ARG A 102 -6.15 -5.20 3.70
N ASN A 103 -6.03 -4.18 2.85
CA ASN A 103 -7.18 -3.50 2.26
C ASN A 103 -7.97 -4.42 1.34
N TYR A 104 -7.28 -5.25 0.55
CA TYR A 104 -7.92 -6.25 -0.29
C TYR A 104 -8.64 -7.32 0.53
N LYS A 105 -8.02 -7.81 1.63
CA LYS A 105 -8.67 -8.73 2.57
C LYS A 105 -9.94 -8.12 3.16
N LYS A 106 -9.86 -6.89 3.69
CA LYS A 106 -11.04 -6.15 4.20
C LYS A 106 -12.12 -5.99 3.14
N PHE A 107 -11.75 -5.65 1.91
CA PHE A 107 -12.68 -5.57 0.80
C PHE A 107 -13.36 -6.93 0.57
N CYS A 108 -12.61 -8.02 0.48
CA CYS A 108 -13.16 -9.36 0.33
C CYS A 108 -14.08 -9.74 1.50
N ASP A 109 -13.70 -9.46 2.74
CA ASP A 109 -14.51 -9.79 3.93
C ASP A 109 -15.83 -9.01 3.98
N ASN A 110 -15.80 -7.74 3.58
CA ASN A 110 -17.01 -6.92 3.46
C ASN A 110 -17.92 -7.43 2.32
N ASN A 111 -17.35 -7.93 1.22
CA ASN A 111 -18.09 -8.50 0.10
C ASN A 111 -18.55 -9.96 0.34
N LYS A 112 -17.84 -10.73 1.16
CA LYS A 112 -18.25 -12.08 1.61
C LYS A 112 -19.53 -12.04 2.46
N LYS A 113 -19.79 -10.93 3.15
CA LYS A 113 -21.09 -10.66 3.79
C LYS A 113 -22.22 -10.45 2.78
N GLN A 114 -21.93 -10.24 1.49
CA GLN A 114 -22.92 -10.07 0.42
C GLN A 114 -23.07 -11.29 -0.50
N ALA A 115 -22.05 -12.13 -0.67
CA ALA A 115 -22.20 -13.49 -1.22
C ALA A 115 -20.93 -14.32 -0.93
N GLY A 116 -21.09 -15.58 -0.50
CA GLY A 116 -19.97 -16.45 -0.17
C GLY A 116 -18.98 -16.65 -1.32
N VAL A 117 -17.69 -16.39 -1.07
CA VAL A 117 -16.61 -16.69 -2.00
C VAL A 117 -15.39 -17.25 -1.26
N GLU A 118 -15.45 -18.56 -1.04
CA GLU A 118 -14.30 -19.46 -1.06
C GLU A 118 -13.79 -19.54 -2.51
N ALA A 119 -12.85 -18.68 -2.92
CA ALA A 119 -12.34 -18.74 -4.30
C ALA A 119 -10.90 -18.28 -4.55
N PHE A 120 -10.18 -17.66 -3.60
CA PHE A 120 -8.85 -17.10 -3.93
C PHE A 120 -7.63 -17.76 -3.28
N LEU A 121 -7.79 -18.58 -2.23
CA LEU A 121 -6.63 -19.30 -1.66
C LEU A 121 -6.21 -20.53 -2.49
N SER A 122 -7.08 -21.03 -3.38
CA SER A 122 -6.79 -22.21 -4.23
C SER A 122 -6.04 -21.90 -5.53
N VAL A 123 -5.91 -20.63 -5.92
CA VAL A 123 -5.21 -20.23 -7.18
C VAL A 123 -3.80 -19.69 -6.90
N TRP A 124 -3.46 -19.47 -5.62
CA TRP A 124 -2.23 -18.80 -5.19
C TRP A 124 -1.52 -19.53 -4.02
N THR A 125 -1.59 -20.86 -4.02
CA THR A 125 -0.69 -21.81 -3.31
C THR A 125 -0.18 -22.81 -4.33
#